data_AF-A0A3C0KV34-F1
#
_entry.id   AF-A0A3C0KV34-F1
#
_cell.length_a   1.000
_cell.length_b   1.000
_cell.length_c   1.000
_cell.angle_alpha   90.00
_cell.angle_beta   90.00
_cell.angle_gamma   90.00
#
_symmetry.space_group_name_H-M   'P 1'
#
loop_
_entity.id
_entity.type
_entity.pdbx_description
1 polymer ?
#
loop_
_entity_poly.entity_id
_entity_poly.type
_entity_poly.pdbx_seq_one_letter_code
_entity_poly.pdbx_strand_id
1 'polypeptide(L)'
;MPKTTYWADAYVHKACSAADALQHIRPGQRVFIGSSCGEPQHLVNELSKASERFTDLEIVRLLSIESGPLTLIANRSHSQQFNIRSFYLGSASLTKIKKNRRFITPINLSQIPHLFKSRLMPLNAALIQASPPDDFGWMSLGVSVDINMAACESADIVICQVNPNMPRVLGRSFIHVNDVDYIVEHEEELLTIQPLPEMETANTIARHISRLIGDGSTIQTSLGVTNDATMVCLSEKNDLGVHSQYLSEPMMRLFSMGVITNKKKGFNNGKLVAGSAVGSTMLYEFIDDNPSIEFHPSDYINNPTIIGRHNQMVTLNTGMAIDLTGQVAADALPLNNYTGINGLLDFTRGAAMSPKGKSILMLTSTTDNGKTSRIIPHMSDFAVVVPRGDVQFVATEYGVVNLFGKTLQERAMALISIAHPAFREGLFLQAGEMGLISQERTLTESLFGVYPVWLEEIREYSGVRVTFRPVKPTDIRPIQEHFYTMDDKDVATRFFQLRSTFYQEQLADMYQVDYIKNMTVVAATGEGGLERVIAVGEYNLEPAQNRVEVAFSVSTDWQGKGIAHVILTKLAQGAMSHGYSGMVAYTSHRNAAMIRLFKKLPYAIKTALEEDFFVLSCEFCEKQVM
;
A
#
# COMPACT_ATOMS: atom_id res chain seq x y z
N MET A 1 -16.27 -38.92 29.35
CA MET A 1 -14.96 -39.39 29.88
C MET A 1 -14.82 -38.90 31.31
N PRO A 2 -14.16 -39.65 32.22
CA PRO A 2 -13.84 -39.12 33.55
C PRO A 2 -13.01 -37.83 33.38
N LYS A 3 -13.36 -36.76 34.10
CA LYS A 3 -12.57 -35.53 34.10
C LYS A 3 -11.23 -35.83 34.77
N THR A 4 -10.19 -36.04 33.98
CA THR A 4 -8.82 -36.03 34.49
C THR A 4 -8.54 -34.65 35.06
N THR A 5 -8.10 -34.58 36.32
CA THR A 5 -7.81 -33.32 37.00
C THR A 5 -6.48 -32.70 36.56
N TYR A 6 -5.63 -33.46 35.86
CA TYR A 6 -4.30 -33.04 35.42
C TYR A 6 -4.16 -33.09 33.89
N TRP A 7 -3.54 -32.05 33.33
CA TRP A 7 -3.49 -31.84 31.88
C TRP A 7 -2.64 -32.88 31.16
N ALA A 8 -1.55 -33.37 31.77
CA ALA A 8 -0.67 -34.35 31.13
C ALA A 8 -1.38 -35.69 30.96
N ASP A 9 -2.17 -36.11 31.94
CA ASP A 9 -3.02 -37.30 31.82
C ASP A 9 -4.08 -37.08 30.74
N ALA A 10 -4.69 -35.89 30.70
CA ALA A 10 -5.65 -35.53 29.66
C ALA A 10 -5.02 -35.60 28.26
N TYR A 11 -3.78 -35.16 28.10
CA TYR A 11 -3.04 -35.22 26.84
C TYR A 11 -2.92 -36.67 26.35
N VAL A 12 -2.40 -37.57 27.19
CA VAL A 12 -2.22 -38.98 26.85
C VAL A 12 -3.56 -39.65 26.53
N HIS A 13 -4.63 -39.29 27.24
CA HIS A 13 -5.97 -39.84 26.97
C HIS A 13 -6.62 -39.32 25.68
N LYS A 14 -6.30 -38.09 25.26
CA LYS A 14 -6.81 -37.47 24.04
C LYS A 14 -5.97 -37.80 22.81
N ALA A 15 -4.73 -38.28 22.99
CA ALA A 15 -3.84 -38.70 21.93
C ALA A 15 -4.41 -39.91 21.18
N CYS A 16 -4.58 -39.80 19.88
CA CYS A 16 -5.08 -40.86 19.01
C CYS A 16 -4.55 -40.71 17.57
N SER A 17 -4.86 -41.69 16.72
CA SER A 17 -4.54 -41.57 15.29
C SER A 17 -5.45 -40.55 14.61
N ALA A 18 -4.98 -39.94 13.51
CA ALA A 18 -5.81 -39.07 12.68
C ALA A 18 -7.11 -39.74 12.23
N ALA A 19 -7.03 -41.02 11.85
CA ALA A 19 -8.19 -41.80 11.44
C ALA A 19 -9.23 -41.91 12.56
N ASP A 20 -8.79 -42.18 13.80
CA ASP A 20 -9.69 -42.27 14.97
C ASP A 20 -10.29 -40.92 15.33
N ALA A 21 -9.49 -39.85 15.35
CA ALA A 21 -9.98 -38.49 15.61
C ALA A 21 -11.07 -38.09 14.61
N LEU A 22 -10.85 -38.37 13.32
CA LEU A 22 -11.81 -38.05 12.26
C LEU A 22 -13.10 -38.86 12.37
N GLN A 23 -13.14 -40.00 13.07
CA GLN A 23 -14.38 -40.78 13.25
C GLN A 23 -15.50 -39.98 13.90
N HIS A 24 -15.15 -38.97 14.70
CA HIS A 24 -16.08 -38.11 15.42
C HIS A 24 -16.79 -37.07 14.53
N ILE A 25 -16.29 -36.87 13.31
CA ILE A 25 -16.95 -36.03 12.30
C ILE A 25 -18.03 -36.83 11.58
N ARG A 26 -19.21 -36.23 11.42
CA ARG A 26 -20.40 -36.83 10.80
C ARG A 26 -20.75 -36.15 9.47
N PRO A 27 -21.45 -36.86 8.56
CA PRO A 27 -22.04 -36.25 7.37
C PRO A 27 -22.89 -35.00 7.70
N GLY A 28 -22.91 -34.01 6.81
CA GLY A 28 -23.66 -32.77 6.95
C GLY A 28 -23.08 -31.72 7.92
N GLN A 29 -21.96 -32.02 8.59
CA GLN A 29 -21.34 -31.10 9.55
C GLN A 29 -20.46 -30.03 8.87
N ARG A 30 -20.23 -28.93 9.60
CA ARG A 30 -19.25 -27.90 9.23
C ARG A 30 -17.91 -28.16 9.88
N VAL A 31 -16.88 -28.29 9.06
CA VAL A 31 -15.49 -28.53 9.50
C VAL A 31 -14.64 -27.36 9.09
N PHE A 32 -14.08 -26.66 10.07
CA PHE A 32 -13.08 -25.63 9.85
C PHE A 32 -11.70 -26.26 9.63
N ILE A 33 -10.95 -25.75 8.66
CA ILE A 33 -9.55 -26.11 8.42
C ILE A 33 -8.67 -24.91 8.73
N GLY A 34 -7.62 -25.14 9.52
CA GLY A 34 -6.60 -24.15 9.86
C GLY A 34 -6.08 -23.38 8.64
N SER A 35 -5.87 -22.09 8.82
CA SER A 35 -5.53 -21.15 7.76
C SER A 35 -4.05 -21.13 7.39
N SER A 36 -3.80 -20.63 6.18
CA SER A 36 -2.48 -20.22 5.69
C SER A 36 -1.42 -21.33 5.80
N CYS A 37 -0.20 -20.99 6.22
CA CYS A 37 0.90 -21.93 6.35
C CYS A 37 0.77 -22.87 7.57
N GLY A 38 -0.23 -22.63 8.43
CA GLY A 38 -0.55 -23.45 9.60
C GLY A 38 -1.60 -24.52 9.33
N GLU A 39 -1.97 -24.78 8.07
CA GLU A 39 -2.88 -25.88 7.71
C GLU A 39 -2.36 -27.22 8.29
N PRO A 40 -3.20 -28.01 9.00
CA PRO A 40 -2.81 -29.34 9.48
C PRO A 40 -2.82 -30.34 8.32
N GLN A 41 -1.73 -30.37 7.55
CA GLN A 41 -1.62 -31.11 6.29
C GLN A 41 -1.92 -32.60 6.48
N HIS A 42 -1.41 -33.23 7.53
CA HIS A 42 -1.71 -34.63 7.83
C HIS A 42 -3.21 -34.88 8.05
N LEU A 43 -3.89 -34.06 8.86
CA LEU A 43 -5.33 -34.18 9.07
C LEU A 43 -6.14 -33.96 7.79
N VAL A 44 -5.74 -32.98 6.97
CA VAL A 44 -6.39 -32.69 5.67
C VAL A 44 -6.22 -33.86 4.69
N ASN A 45 -5.04 -34.46 4.64
CA ASN A 45 -4.76 -35.63 3.81
C ASN A 45 -5.58 -36.85 4.24
N GLU A 46 -5.68 -37.12 5.55
CA GLU A 46 -6.50 -38.22 6.07
C GLU A 46 -8.00 -37.97 5.86
N LEU A 47 -8.48 -36.73 6.03
CA LEU A 47 -9.85 -36.36 5.72
C LEU A 47 -10.17 -36.59 4.23
N SER A 48 -9.24 -36.26 3.33
CA SER A 48 -9.37 -36.52 1.90
C SER A 48 -9.43 -38.01 1.59
N LYS A 49 -8.59 -38.85 2.21
CA LYS A 49 -8.62 -40.31 2.03
C LYS A 49 -9.94 -40.90 2.53
N ALA A 50 -10.49 -40.36 3.61
CA ALA A 50 -11.77 -40.76 4.18
C ALA A 50 -13.00 -40.11 3.49
N SER A 51 -12.82 -39.41 2.37
CA SER A 51 -13.88 -38.64 1.69
C SER A 51 -15.12 -39.46 1.34
N GLU A 52 -14.96 -40.74 0.97
CA GLU A 52 -16.07 -41.64 0.64
C GLU A 52 -17.03 -41.93 1.81
N ARG A 53 -16.59 -41.70 3.05
CA ARG A 53 -17.43 -41.85 4.24
C ARG A 53 -18.41 -40.70 4.44
N PHE A 54 -18.15 -39.56 3.81
CA PHE A 54 -18.89 -38.34 4.07
C PHE A 54 -19.91 -38.04 2.97
N THR A 55 -20.98 -37.36 3.38
CA THR A 55 -21.96 -36.76 2.48
C THR A 55 -22.27 -35.37 3.03
N ASP A 56 -22.31 -34.37 2.16
CA ASP A 56 -22.59 -32.97 2.47
C ASP A 56 -21.73 -32.34 3.58
N LEU A 57 -20.49 -32.80 3.77
CA LEU A 57 -19.58 -32.17 4.72
C LEU A 57 -19.19 -30.78 4.19
N GLU A 58 -19.44 -29.73 4.96
CA GLU A 58 -19.11 -28.35 4.55
C GLU A 58 -17.74 -27.95 5.13
N ILE A 59 -16.75 -27.80 4.25
CA ILE A 59 -15.39 -27.37 4.58
C ILE A 59 -15.35 -25.84 4.63
N VAL A 60 -15.11 -25.28 5.81
CA VAL A 60 -15.01 -23.84 6.08
C VAL A 60 -13.54 -23.45 6.18
N ARG A 61 -13.09 -22.44 5.42
CA ARG A 61 -11.70 -21.96 5.46
C ARG A 61 -11.55 -20.53 4.94
N LEU A 62 -10.40 -19.90 5.19
CA LEU A 62 -9.96 -18.76 4.37
C LEU A 62 -9.59 -19.25 2.97
N LEU A 63 -9.88 -18.46 1.93
CA LEU A 63 -9.48 -18.83 0.58
C LEU A 63 -7.95 -18.89 0.47
N SER A 64 -7.43 -20.07 0.18
CA SER A 64 -6.08 -20.31 -0.32
C SER A 64 -6.17 -20.70 -1.81
N ILE A 65 -5.24 -20.25 -2.66
CA ILE A 65 -5.20 -20.53 -4.11
C ILE A 65 -4.61 -21.92 -4.38
N GLU A 66 -4.94 -22.90 -3.54
CA GLU A 66 -4.43 -24.24 -3.69
C GLU A 66 -5.40 -25.14 -4.46
N SER A 67 -4.81 -26.00 -5.28
CA SER A 67 -5.43 -27.22 -5.81
C SER A 67 -5.47 -28.32 -4.74
N GLY A 68 -5.78 -27.96 -3.49
CA GLY A 68 -5.75 -28.88 -2.36
C GLY A 68 -6.72 -30.04 -2.58
N PRO A 69 -6.45 -31.22 -2.00
CA PRO A 69 -7.17 -32.45 -2.30
C PRO A 69 -8.70 -32.33 -2.06
N LEU A 70 -9.11 -31.59 -1.02
CA LEU A 70 -10.53 -31.32 -0.72
C LEU A 70 -11.22 -30.51 -1.83
N THR A 71 -10.51 -29.55 -2.44
CA THR A 71 -11.04 -28.71 -3.53
C THR A 71 -11.19 -29.49 -4.83
N LEU A 72 -10.26 -30.40 -5.09
CA LEU A 72 -10.35 -31.31 -6.23
C LEU A 72 -11.55 -32.24 -6.09
N ILE A 73 -11.79 -32.78 -4.89
CA ILE A 73 -12.95 -33.64 -4.60
C ILE A 73 -14.28 -32.89 -4.76
N ALA A 74 -14.40 -31.69 -4.19
CA ALA A 74 -15.61 -30.86 -4.28
C ALA A 74 -15.94 -30.39 -5.71
N ASN A 75 -14.95 -30.36 -6.60
CA ASN A 75 -15.13 -29.97 -8.01
C ASN A 75 -15.41 -31.17 -8.94
N ARG A 76 -15.40 -32.42 -8.47
CA ARG A 76 -15.79 -33.58 -9.28
C ARG A 76 -17.29 -33.51 -9.61
N SER A 77 -17.64 -33.77 -10.87
CA SER A 77 -19.04 -33.82 -11.31
C SER A 77 -19.85 -34.81 -10.47
N HIS A 78 -21.02 -34.39 -9.99
CA HIS A 78 -21.92 -35.18 -9.14
C HIS A 78 -21.34 -35.64 -7.79
N SER A 79 -20.22 -35.09 -7.33
CA SER A 79 -19.73 -35.35 -5.97
C SER A 79 -20.70 -34.78 -4.94
N GLN A 80 -21.09 -35.62 -3.97
CA GLN A 80 -21.92 -35.24 -2.82
C GLN A 80 -21.11 -35.29 -1.51
N GLN A 81 -19.79 -35.49 -1.59
CA GLN A 81 -18.96 -35.71 -0.40
C GLN A 81 -18.72 -34.39 0.34
N PHE A 82 -18.21 -33.38 -0.38
CA PHE A 82 -17.75 -32.13 0.19
C PHE A 82 -18.41 -30.92 -0.49
N ASN A 83 -18.86 -29.98 0.33
CA ASN A 83 -19.18 -28.62 -0.06
C ASN A 83 -18.08 -27.68 0.49
N ILE A 84 -17.69 -26.66 -0.26
CA ILE A 84 -16.67 -25.71 0.18
C ILE A 84 -17.31 -24.38 0.49
N ARG A 85 -16.90 -23.80 1.62
CA ARG A 85 -17.15 -22.41 1.96
C ARG A 85 -15.82 -21.72 2.23
N SER A 86 -15.46 -20.80 1.35
CA SER A 86 -14.22 -20.03 1.45
C SER A 86 -14.54 -18.56 1.72
N PHE A 87 -14.02 -18.02 2.81
CA PHE A 87 -14.12 -16.60 3.07
C PHE A 87 -13.17 -15.83 2.16
N TYR A 88 -13.71 -14.88 1.40
CA TYR A 88 -12.96 -14.12 0.42
C TYR A 88 -13.71 -12.86 0.00
N LEU A 89 -13.02 -11.71 -0.03
CA LEU A 89 -13.61 -10.41 -0.38
C LEU A 89 -13.29 -9.95 -1.81
N GLY A 90 -12.35 -10.61 -2.50
CA GLY A 90 -11.97 -10.20 -3.85
C GLY A 90 -13.00 -10.53 -4.93
N SER A 91 -12.78 -10.00 -6.13
CA SER A 91 -13.75 -10.12 -7.24
C SER A 91 -13.89 -11.53 -7.83
N ALA A 92 -12.97 -12.44 -7.48
CA ALA A 92 -12.91 -13.80 -8.01
C ALA A 92 -12.92 -13.84 -9.55
N SER A 93 -12.32 -12.83 -10.18
CA SER A 93 -12.25 -12.68 -11.64
C SER A 93 -11.19 -13.57 -12.28
N LEU A 94 -10.16 -13.91 -11.52
CA LEU A 94 -9.03 -14.72 -11.98
C LEU A 94 -9.46 -16.13 -12.38
N THR A 95 -8.94 -16.62 -13.49
CA THR A 95 -9.26 -17.94 -14.06
C THR A 95 -9.15 -19.09 -13.05
N LYS A 96 -8.16 -19.04 -12.15
CA LYS A 96 -7.95 -20.04 -11.09
C LYS A 96 -9.07 -20.03 -10.03
N ILE A 97 -9.62 -18.87 -9.69
CA ILE A 97 -10.62 -18.69 -8.62
C ILE A 97 -12.05 -18.67 -9.19
N LYS A 98 -12.20 -18.30 -10.47
CA LYS A 98 -13.50 -18.16 -11.15
C LYS A 98 -14.37 -19.41 -11.07
N LYS A 99 -13.75 -20.61 -11.12
CA LYS A 99 -14.45 -21.91 -10.97
C LYS A 99 -15.02 -22.12 -9.56
N ASN A 100 -14.43 -21.47 -8.56
CA ASN A 100 -14.79 -21.61 -7.14
C ASN A 100 -15.75 -20.51 -6.67
N ARG A 101 -16.25 -19.62 -7.55
CA ARG A 101 -17.13 -18.49 -7.19
C ARG A 101 -18.34 -18.89 -6.33
N ARG A 102 -18.95 -20.03 -6.63
CA ARG A 102 -20.11 -20.56 -5.88
C ARG A 102 -19.83 -20.87 -4.41
N PHE A 103 -18.56 -20.97 -4.02
CA PHE A 103 -18.12 -21.31 -2.67
C PHE A 103 -17.71 -20.09 -1.85
N ILE A 104 -17.76 -18.89 -2.42
CA ILE A 104 -17.24 -17.67 -1.78
C ILE A 104 -18.26 -17.08 -0.82
N THR A 105 -17.82 -16.83 0.42
CA THR A 105 -18.55 -16.02 1.41
C THR A 105 -17.83 -14.68 1.58
N PRO A 106 -18.39 -13.57 1.07
CA PRO A 106 -17.78 -12.24 1.19
C PRO A 106 -17.93 -11.70 2.61
N ILE A 107 -16.79 -11.46 3.28
CA ILE A 107 -16.75 -10.91 4.64
C ILE A 107 -15.37 -10.31 4.93
N ASN A 108 -15.32 -9.22 5.69
CA ASN A 108 -14.07 -8.65 6.21
C ASN A 108 -13.44 -9.59 7.25
N LEU A 109 -12.12 -9.63 7.32
CA LEU A 109 -11.39 -10.55 8.19
C LEU A 109 -11.67 -10.28 9.68
N SER A 110 -11.91 -9.02 10.04
CA SER A 110 -12.29 -8.59 11.39
C SER A 110 -13.64 -9.13 11.88
N GLN A 111 -14.54 -9.51 10.97
CA GLN A 111 -15.91 -9.94 11.30
C GLN A 111 -16.06 -11.46 11.43
N ILE A 112 -15.11 -12.23 10.91
CA ILE A 112 -15.16 -13.70 10.96
C ILE A 112 -15.20 -14.23 12.40
N PRO A 113 -14.39 -13.72 13.35
CA PRO A 113 -14.49 -14.16 14.74
C PRO A 113 -15.87 -13.93 15.34
N HIS A 114 -16.53 -12.79 15.05
CA HIS A 114 -17.89 -12.56 15.50
C HIS A 114 -18.87 -13.59 14.91
N LEU A 115 -18.76 -13.88 13.61
CA LEU A 115 -19.59 -14.89 12.93
C LEU A 115 -19.49 -16.28 13.58
N PHE A 116 -18.29 -16.69 14.00
CA PHE A 116 -18.06 -17.96 14.68
C PHE A 116 -18.53 -17.94 16.14
N LYS A 117 -18.07 -16.95 16.93
CA LYS A 117 -18.33 -16.87 18.38
C LYS A 117 -19.79 -16.65 18.72
N SER A 118 -20.53 -15.95 17.85
CA SER A 118 -21.98 -15.76 17.98
C SER A 118 -22.80 -16.98 17.54
N ARG A 119 -22.14 -18.03 17.02
CA ARG A 119 -22.78 -19.22 16.43
C ARG A 119 -23.76 -18.89 15.28
N LEU A 120 -23.67 -17.71 14.67
CA LEU A 120 -24.38 -17.39 13.41
C LEU A 120 -23.94 -18.32 12.28
N MET A 121 -22.68 -18.79 12.34
CA MET A 121 -22.19 -19.93 11.59
C MET A 121 -21.56 -20.94 12.57
N PRO A 122 -22.33 -21.91 13.09
CA PRO A 122 -21.81 -22.87 14.05
C PRO A 122 -20.83 -23.82 13.37
N LEU A 123 -19.66 -24.01 13.98
CA LEU A 123 -18.64 -24.97 13.55
C LEU A 123 -18.79 -26.25 14.38
N ASN A 124 -18.88 -27.40 13.71
CA ASN A 124 -18.99 -28.68 14.43
C ASN A 124 -17.62 -29.25 14.76
N ALA A 125 -16.65 -29.07 13.88
CA ALA A 125 -15.26 -29.45 14.13
C ALA A 125 -14.31 -28.36 13.66
N ALA A 126 -13.21 -28.17 14.38
CA ALA A 126 -12.05 -27.40 13.92
C ALA A 126 -10.83 -28.32 13.86
N LEU A 127 -10.23 -28.44 12.66
CA LEU A 127 -8.95 -29.08 12.46
C LEU A 127 -7.87 -28.02 12.48
N ILE A 128 -6.99 -28.07 13.47
CA ILE A 128 -5.94 -27.08 13.70
C ILE A 128 -4.58 -27.75 13.83
N GLN A 129 -3.52 -26.95 13.79
CA GLN A 129 -2.16 -27.39 14.08
C GLN A 129 -1.57 -26.50 15.18
N ALA A 130 -0.81 -27.08 16.09
CA ALA A 130 -0.15 -26.36 17.18
C ALA A 130 1.22 -26.97 17.54
N SER A 131 2.01 -26.23 18.30
CA SER A 131 3.25 -26.72 18.94
C SER A 131 2.94 -27.78 20.01
N PRO A 132 3.95 -28.55 20.45
CA PRO A 132 3.83 -29.35 21.67
C PRO A 132 3.43 -28.50 22.88
N PRO A 133 2.75 -29.09 23.89
CA PRO A 133 2.43 -28.40 25.12
C PRO A 133 3.70 -28.07 25.91
N ASP A 134 3.73 -26.90 26.54
CA ASP A 134 4.75 -26.57 27.53
C ASP A 134 4.50 -27.27 28.88
N ASP A 135 5.36 -26.99 29.88
CA ASP A 135 5.28 -27.56 31.23
C ASP A 135 3.95 -27.27 31.97
N PHE A 136 3.13 -26.37 31.42
CA PHE A 136 1.85 -25.97 31.98
C PHE A 136 0.66 -26.35 31.09
N GLY A 137 0.89 -27.14 30.04
CA GLY A 137 -0.17 -27.64 29.15
C GLY A 137 -0.61 -26.64 28.07
N TRP A 138 0.15 -25.57 27.81
CA TRP A 138 -0.15 -24.61 26.75
C TRP A 138 0.53 -24.98 25.43
N MET A 139 -0.26 -25.05 24.37
CA MET A 139 0.18 -25.24 22.99
C MET A 139 0.03 -23.93 22.22
N SER A 140 0.92 -23.64 21.29
CA SER A 140 0.87 -22.43 20.45
C SER A 140 0.30 -22.76 19.06
N LEU A 141 -0.65 -21.97 18.57
CA LEU A 141 -1.13 -22.03 17.17
C LEU A 141 -0.05 -21.58 16.16
N GLY A 142 1.07 -21.05 16.66
CA GLY A 142 2.29 -20.76 15.91
C GLY A 142 2.07 -19.79 14.76
N VAL A 143 2.36 -20.24 13.53
CA VAL A 143 2.38 -19.37 12.34
C VAL A 143 1.00 -18.85 11.93
N SER A 144 -0.11 -19.42 12.44
CA SER A 144 -1.48 -19.04 12.05
C SER A 144 -2.43 -18.91 13.24
N VAL A 145 -2.56 -17.68 13.79
CA VAL A 145 -3.52 -17.37 14.87
C VAL A 145 -4.83 -16.83 14.30
N ASP A 146 -4.73 -15.78 13.48
CA ASP A 146 -5.80 -15.12 12.72
C ASP A 146 -7.26 -15.45 13.12
N ILE A 147 -8.00 -16.19 12.29
CA ILE A 147 -9.34 -16.71 12.60
C ILE A 147 -9.28 -18.11 13.23
N ASN A 148 -8.11 -18.77 13.21
CA ASN A 148 -7.92 -20.08 13.84
C ASN A 148 -8.31 -20.05 15.32
N MET A 149 -7.88 -19.02 16.06
CA MET A 149 -8.24 -18.88 17.48
C MET A 149 -9.76 -18.84 17.68
N ALA A 150 -10.47 -18.06 16.86
CA ALA A 150 -11.92 -17.97 16.95
C ALA A 150 -12.63 -19.29 16.58
N ALA A 151 -12.05 -20.06 15.64
CA ALA A 151 -12.57 -21.38 15.32
C ALA A 151 -12.38 -22.37 16.49
N CYS A 152 -11.21 -22.36 17.14
CA CYS A 152 -10.95 -23.16 18.34
C CYS A 152 -11.94 -22.85 19.45
N GLU A 153 -12.13 -21.56 19.76
CA GLU A 153 -13.02 -21.09 20.83
C GLU A 153 -14.52 -21.38 20.56
N SER A 154 -14.89 -21.67 19.30
CA SER A 154 -16.30 -21.74 18.87
C SER A 154 -16.75 -23.13 18.40
N ALA A 155 -15.84 -24.03 18.03
CA ALA A 155 -16.20 -25.34 17.52
C ALA A 155 -16.76 -26.26 18.62
N ASP A 156 -17.63 -27.20 18.23
CA ASP A 156 -18.12 -28.23 19.16
C ASP A 156 -17.05 -29.28 19.48
N ILE A 157 -16.14 -29.53 18.53
CA ILE A 157 -15.01 -30.45 18.65
C ILE A 157 -13.75 -29.78 18.09
N VAL A 158 -12.64 -29.82 18.82
CA VAL A 158 -11.32 -29.38 18.36
C VAL A 158 -10.40 -30.58 18.22
N ILE A 159 -9.93 -30.82 17.00
CA ILE A 159 -8.93 -31.84 16.68
C ILE A 159 -7.62 -31.13 16.36
N CYS A 160 -6.62 -31.30 17.23
CA CYS A 160 -5.34 -30.62 17.14
C CYS A 160 -4.26 -31.57 16.64
N GLN A 161 -3.63 -31.22 15.51
CA GLN A 161 -2.38 -31.82 15.10
C GLN A 161 -1.23 -31.16 15.87
N VAL A 162 -0.52 -31.94 16.69
CA VAL A 162 0.66 -31.45 17.41
C VAL A 162 1.90 -31.72 16.56
N ASN A 163 2.56 -30.65 16.15
CA ASN A 163 3.76 -30.70 15.31
C ASN A 163 4.94 -30.02 16.04
N PRO A 164 6.02 -30.75 16.37
CA PRO A 164 7.23 -30.17 16.96
C PRO A 164 7.88 -29.05 16.13
N ASN A 165 7.65 -29.01 14.81
CA ASN A 165 8.17 -27.96 13.93
C ASN A 165 7.31 -26.67 13.96
N MET A 166 6.16 -26.68 14.65
CA MET A 166 5.33 -25.47 14.81
C MET A 166 5.95 -24.55 15.87
N PRO A 167 6.36 -23.31 15.52
CA PRO A 167 6.98 -22.40 16.47
C PRO A 167 6.03 -22.00 17.60
N ARG A 168 6.59 -21.85 18.80
CA ARG A 168 5.91 -21.32 19.98
C ARG A 168 5.89 -19.79 19.94
N VAL A 169 5.05 -19.24 19.06
CA VAL A 169 4.88 -17.80 18.92
C VAL A 169 4.08 -17.26 20.10
N LEU A 170 4.56 -16.19 20.75
CA LEU A 170 3.91 -15.59 21.92
C LEU A 170 2.68 -14.74 21.54
N GLY A 171 1.99 -14.19 22.56
CA GLY A 171 0.83 -13.32 22.39
C GLY A 171 -0.48 -14.03 22.73
N ARG A 172 -1.55 -13.72 21.99
CA ARG A 172 -2.86 -14.36 22.11
C ARG A 172 -2.98 -15.53 21.12
N SER A 173 -1.98 -16.40 21.18
CA SER A 173 -1.73 -17.51 20.25
C SER A 173 -1.88 -18.89 20.90
N PHE A 174 -2.07 -18.94 22.22
CA PHE A 174 -2.06 -20.18 22.98
C PHE A 174 -3.45 -20.80 23.16
N ILE A 175 -3.49 -22.12 23.11
CA ILE A 175 -4.63 -22.98 23.45
C ILE A 175 -4.17 -24.02 24.47
N HIS A 176 -4.98 -24.30 25.50
CA HIS A 176 -4.60 -25.27 26.52
C HIS A 176 -5.06 -26.69 26.11
N VAL A 177 -4.33 -27.72 26.53
CA VAL A 177 -4.69 -29.14 26.29
C VAL A 177 -6.13 -29.48 26.71
N ASN A 178 -6.65 -28.79 27.72
CA ASN A 178 -8.02 -28.98 28.20
C ASN A 178 -9.10 -28.50 27.21
N ASP A 179 -8.76 -27.55 26.33
CA ASP A 179 -9.67 -26.95 25.35
C ASP A 179 -9.64 -27.68 23.99
N VAL A 180 -8.87 -28.76 23.88
CA VAL A 180 -8.78 -29.63 22.71
C VAL A 180 -9.47 -30.97 23.02
N ASP A 181 -10.22 -31.54 22.08
CA ASP A 181 -10.91 -32.82 22.29
C ASP A 181 -10.07 -34.02 21.87
N TYR A 182 -9.34 -33.91 20.76
CA TYR A 182 -8.48 -34.98 20.21
C TYR A 182 -7.13 -34.43 19.80
N ILE A 183 -6.08 -35.19 20.10
CA ILE A 183 -4.69 -34.82 19.83
C ILE A 183 -4.09 -35.85 18.87
N VAL A 184 -3.50 -35.37 17.78
CA VAL A 184 -2.84 -36.18 16.77
C VAL A 184 -1.41 -35.71 16.65
N GLU A 185 -0.46 -36.48 17.17
CA GLU A 185 0.96 -36.15 17.06
C GLU A 185 1.46 -36.50 15.65
N HIS A 186 1.94 -35.50 14.92
CA HIS A 186 2.52 -35.70 13.59
C HIS A 186 3.58 -34.65 13.30
N GLU A 187 4.82 -35.10 13.15
CA GLU A 187 5.94 -34.25 12.74
C GLU A 187 5.97 -34.15 11.21
N GLU A 188 5.85 -32.92 10.71
CA GLU A 188 6.00 -32.61 9.30
C GLU A 188 6.53 -31.19 9.10
N GLU A 189 7.10 -30.90 7.93
CA GLU A 189 7.53 -29.53 7.60
C GLU A 189 6.31 -28.62 7.42
N LEU A 190 6.40 -27.40 7.94
CA LEU A 190 5.38 -26.38 7.72
C LEU A 190 5.38 -25.92 6.26
N LEU A 191 4.21 -25.53 5.77
CA LEU A 191 4.07 -24.94 4.46
C LEU A 191 4.90 -23.64 4.36
N THR A 192 5.72 -23.53 3.32
CA THR A 192 6.52 -22.34 3.02
C THR A 192 6.14 -21.78 1.65
N ILE A 193 6.47 -20.50 1.43
CA ILE A 193 6.32 -19.87 0.11
C ILE A 193 7.68 -19.73 -0.56
N GLN A 194 7.69 -19.87 -1.88
CA GLN A 194 8.88 -19.59 -2.68
C GLN A 194 9.13 -18.07 -2.72
N PRO A 195 10.40 -17.63 -2.77
CA PRO A 195 10.72 -16.23 -2.96
C PRO A 195 10.07 -15.68 -4.22
N LEU A 196 9.53 -14.47 -4.13
CA LEU A 196 8.95 -13.80 -5.29
C LEU A 196 10.06 -13.28 -6.21
N PRO A 197 9.87 -13.32 -7.54
CA PRO A 197 10.85 -12.76 -8.46
C PRO A 197 10.94 -11.24 -8.33
N GLU A 198 12.12 -10.67 -8.51
CA GLU A 198 12.29 -9.21 -8.58
C GLU A 198 11.61 -8.63 -9.83
N MET A 199 11.04 -7.43 -9.69
CA MET A 199 10.42 -6.69 -10.79
C MET A 199 10.85 -5.23 -10.76
N GLU A 200 11.31 -4.70 -11.89
CA GLU A 200 11.75 -3.30 -12.00
C GLU A 200 10.62 -2.29 -11.75
N THR A 201 9.40 -2.62 -12.19
CA THR A 201 8.20 -1.82 -11.91
C THR A 201 7.94 -1.73 -10.41
N ALA A 202 8.11 -2.82 -9.66
CA ALA A 202 7.99 -2.85 -8.20
C ALA A 202 9.04 -1.95 -7.53
N ASN A 203 10.30 -1.99 -7.98
CA ASN A 203 11.36 -1.11 -7.47
C ASN A 203 11.08 0.38 -7.74
N THR A 204 10.44 0.69 -8.85
CA THR A 204 10.05 2.07 -9.19
C THR A 204 8.91 2.55 -8.29
N ILE A 205 7.87 1.73 -8.11
CA ILE A 205 6.78 2.03 -7.17
C ILE A 205 7.32 2.20 -5.74
N ALA A 206 8.20 1.31 -5.29
CA ALA A 206 8.82 1.35 -3.96
C ALA A 206 9.56 2.68 -3.69
N ARG A 207 10.34 3.17 -4.67
CA ARG A 207 11.04 4.46 -4.57
C ARG A 207 10.08 5.63 -4.38
N HIS A 208 8.95 5.62 -5.10
CA HIS A 208 7.92 6.66 -4.95
C HIS A 208 7.29 6.63 -3.55
N ILE A 209 7.02 5.44 -3.02
CA ILE A 209 6.29 5.25 -1.76
C ILE A 209 7.16 5.48 -0.52
N SER A 210 8.43 5.07 -0.55
CA SER A 210 9.35 5.14 0.60
C SER A 210 9.46 6.54 1.23
N ARG A 211 9.24 7.60 0.43
CA ARG A 211 9.25 9.00 0.86
C ARG A 211 8.02 9.41 1.67
N LEU A 212 6.90 8.72 1.47
CA LEU A 212 5.68 8.95 2.23
C LEU A 212 5.74 8.33 3.63
N ILE A 213 6.68 7.41 3.84
CA ILE A 213 6.90 6.69 5.11
C ILE A 213 7.96 7.44 5.92
N GLY A 214 7.54 7.99 7.06
CA GLY A 214 8.43 8.70 7.98
C GLY A 214 9.07 7.77 9.01
N ASP A 215 10.15 8.23 9.64
CA ASP A 215 10.69 7.56 10.83
C ASP A 215 9.63 7.50 11.94
N GLY A 216 9.64 6.41 12.71
CA GLY A 216 8.62 6.19 13.74
C GLY A 216 7.25 5.74 13.23
N SER A 217 7.07 5.53 11.92
CA SER A 217 5.80 5.02 11.36
C SER A 217 5.54 3.58 11.79
N THR A 218 4.27 3.23 12.00
CA THR A 218 3.83 1.84 12.17
C THR A 218 3.38 1.30 10.82
N ILE A 219 3.90 0.17 10.37
CA ILE A 219 3.64 -0.35 9.03
C ILE A 219 2.81 -1.63 9.05
N GLN A 220 1.96 -1.78 8.03
CA GLN A 220 1.37 -3.03 7.58
C GLN A 220 1.64 -3.20 6.09
N THR A 221 1.92 -4.43 5.67
CA THR A 221 2.09 -4.77 4.26
C THR A 221 1.26 -5.98 3.89
N SER A 222 0.76 -6.02 2.65
CA SER A 222 0.31 -7.28 2.05
C SER A 222 1.52 -8.09 1.57
N LEU A 223 1.31 -9.35 1.22
CA LEU A 223 2.33 -10.16 0.55
C LEU A 223 2.44 -9.75 -0.93
N GLY A 224 3.65 -9.62 -1.48
CA GLY A 224 3.85 -9.35 -2.91
C GLY A 224 5.14 -8.59 -3.23
N VAL A 225 5.60 -8.69 -4.49
CA VAL A 225 6.88 -8.14 -4.96
C VAL A 225 7.04 -6.64 -4.65
N THR A 226 5.98 -5.85 -4.83
CA THR A 226 6.01 -4.40 -4.56
C THR A 226 6.18 -4.09 -3.08
N ASN A 227 5.61 -4.91 -2.19
CA ASN A 227 5.79 -4.75 -0.76
C ASN A 227 7.23 -5.07 -0.36
N ASP A 228 7.78 -6.17 -0.89
CA ASP A 228 9.17 -6.58 -0.61
C ASP A 228 10.17 -5.51 -1.09
N ALA A 229 10.00 -5.00 -2.31
CA ALA A 229 10.80 -3.89 -2.83
C ALA A 229 10.67 -2.62 -1.96
N THR A 230 9.47 -2.33 -1.45
CA THR A 230 9.26 -1.20 -0.54
C THR A 230 10.02 -1.40 0.76
N MET A 231 10.03 -2.60 1.34
CA MET A 231 10.80 -2.89 2.56
C MET A 231 12.30 -2.65 2.34
N VAL A 232 12.85 -3.01 1.19
CA VAL A 232 14.26 -2.71 0.84
C VAL A 232 14.53 -1.21 0.86
N CYS A 233 13.64 -0.39 0.28
CA CYS A 233 13.77 1.07 0.30
C CYS A 233 13.58 1.70 1.71
N LEU A 234 13.09 0.93 2.69
CA LEU A 234 12.97 1.40 4.08
C LEU A 234 14.19 1.08 4.94
N SER A 235 15.23 0.45 4.39
CA SER A 235 16.46 0.07 5.10
C SER A 235 17.21 1.23 5.76
N GLU A 236 17.01 2.47 5.30
CA GLU A 236 17.64 3.67 5.87
C GLU A 236 16.74 4.42 6.87
N LYS A 237 15.54 3.90 7.14
CA LYS A 237 14.60 4.49 8.10
C LYS A 237 14.96 4.11 9.54
N ASN A 238 14.41 4.86 10.49
CA ASN A 238 14.66 4.67 11.90
C ASN A 238 13.35 4.49 12.69
N ASP A 239 13.42 3.62 13.71
CA ASP A 239 12.35 3.37 14.68
C ASP A 239 11.00 2.98 14.08
N LEU A 240 10.98 2.22 12.98
CA LEU A 240 9.73 1.70 12.43
C LEU A 240 9.07 0.73 13.42
N GLY A 241 7.75 0.64 13.35
CA GLY A 241 6.95 -0.33 14.10
C GLY A 241 6.11 -1.20 13.18
N VAL A 242 5.66 -2.35 13.66
CA VAL A 242 4.85 -3.31 12.88
C VAL A 242 3.58 -3.67 13.63
N HIS A 243 2.43 -3.49 12.96
CA HIS A 243 1.13 -4.03 13.31
C HIS A 243 0.47 -4.50 12.02
N SER A 244 0.64 -5.78 11.67
CA SER A 244 0.36 -6.28 10.31
C SER A 244 -0.51 -7.53 10.34
N GLN A 245 -1.24 -7.81 9.26
CA GLN A 245 -1.92 -9.11 9.13
C GLN A 245 -0.89 -10.25 9.04
N TYR A 246 0.12 -10.07 8.19
CA TYR A 246 1.19 -11.02 7.96
C TYR A 246 2.53 -10.45 8.41
N LEU A 247 3.32 -11.29 9.07
CA LEU A 247 4.75 -11.11 9.18
C LEU A 247 5.45 -11.80 8.00
N SER A 248 6.40 -11.10 7.38
CA SER A 248 7.15 -11.56 6.20
C SER A 248 8.66 -11.48 6.42
N GLU A 249 9.41 -12.19 5.58
CA GLU A 249 10.88 -12.22 5.66
C GLU A 249 11.54 -10.82 5.50
N PRO A 250 11.08 -9.92 4.61
CA PRO A 250 11.61 -8.56 4.56
C PRO A 250 11.44 -7.77 5.87
N MET A 251 10.34 -7.96 6.60
CA MET A 251 10.15 -7.34 7.92
C MET A 251 11.14 -7.91 8.95
N MET A 252 11.37 -9.23 8.93
CA MET A 252 12.41 -9.86 9.76
C MET A 252 13.79 -9.26 9.48
N ARG A 253 14.16 -9.06 8.21
CA ARG A 253 15.45 -8.45 7.84
C ARG A 253 15.58 -7.03 8.39
N LEU A 254 14.56 -6.19 8.22
CA LEU A 254 14.57 -4.82 8.77
C LEU A 254 14.59 -4.80 10.31
N PHE A 255 13.95 -5.77 10.96
CA PHE A 255 14.04 -5.94 12.41
C PHE A 255 15.47 -6.29 12.84
N SER A 256 16.11 -7.26 12.19
CA SER A 256 17.50 -7.65 12.47
C SER A 256 18.52 -6.55 12.20
N MET A 257 18.22 -5.61 11.29
CA MET A 257 19.02 -4.41 11.03
C MET A 257 18.83 -3.30 12.06
N GLY A 258 17.87 -3.42 12.98
CA GLY A 258 17.51 -2.37 13.94
C GLY A 258 16.67 -1.23 13.37
N VAL A 259 16.21 -1.35 12.11
CA VAL A 259 15.31 -0.38 11.46
C VAL A 259 13.92 -0.45 12.08
N ILE A 260 13.41 -1.66 12.29
CA ILE A 260 12.17 -1.90 13.02
C ILE A 260 12.51 -2.10 14.50
N THR A 261 12.12 -1.13 15.33
CA THR A 261 12.34 -1.18 16.80
C THR A 261 11.04 -1.34 17.58
N ASN A 262 9.88 -1.04 16.95
CA ASN A 262 8.57 -0.99 17.57
C ASN A 262 8.43 0.02 18.74
N LYS A 263 9.43 0.88 18.98
CA LYS A 263 9.46 1.79 20.15
C LYS A 263 8.51 2.98 20.00
N LYS A 264 8.21 3.40 18.77
CA LYS A 264 7.40 4.58 18.45
C LYS A 264 5.99 4.27 17.96
N LYS A 265 5.49 3.05 18.19
CA LYS A 265 4.16 2.63 17.76
C LYS A 265 3.03 3.41 18.44
N GLY A 266 3.26 3.96 19.64
CA GLY A 266 2.24 4.62 20.46
C GLY A 266 1.26 3.64 21.14
N PHE A 267 1.13 2.44 20.59
CA PHE A 267 0.35 1.32 21.11
C PHE A 267 1.11 0.00 20.85
N ASN A 268 1.08 -0.95 21.78
CA ASN A 268 1.93 -2.17 21.74
C ASN A 268 3.42 -1.86 21.52
N ASN A 269 3.96 -0.87 22.25
CA ASN A 269 5.35 -0.45 22.11
C ASN A 269 6.32 -1.59 22.45
N GLY A 270 7.41 -1.68 21.69
CA GLY A 270 8.44 -2.71 21.85
C GLY A 270 8.05 -4.09 21.32
N LYS A 271 6.81 -4.27 20.86
CA LYS A 271 6.33 -5.54 20.29
C LYS A 271 6.06 -5.43 18.80
N LEU A 272 6.64 -6.35 18.03
CA LEU A 272 6.19 -6.66 16.69
C LEU A 272 4.88 -7.44 16.80
N VAL A 273 3.81 -6.94 16.19
CA VAL A 273 2.47 -7.54 16.34
C VAL A 273 1.95 -7.98 14.98
N ALA A 274 1.54 -9.24 14.86
CA ALA A 274 0.92 -9.76 13.64
C ALA A 274 -0.22 -10.76 13.89
N GLY A 275 -0.92 -11.21 12.84
CA GLY A 275 -1.94 -12.27 12.93
C GLY A 275 -1.48 -13.65 12.47
N SER A 276 -0.53 -13.68 11.53
CA SER A 276 0.10 -14.89 11.00
C SER A 276 1.47 -14.60 10.38
N ALA A 277 2.25 -15.64 10.10
CA ALA A 277 3.50 -15.60 9.37
C ALA A 277 3.37 -16.36 8.05
N VAL A 278 3.93 -15.80 6.98
CA VAL A 278 4.05 -16.48 5.69
C VAL A 278 5.45 -16.23 5.16
N GLY A 279 6.24 -17.30 5.02
CA GLY A 279 7.63 -17.17 4.59
C GLY A 279 8.37 -18.50 4.50
N SER A 280 9.66 -18.43 4.74
CA SER A 280 10.60 -19.55 4.77
C SER A 280 10.75 -20.12 6.19
N THR A 281 11.41 -21.28 6.31
CA THR A 281 11.77 -21.88 7.60
C THR A 281 12.56 -20.91 8.50
N MET A 282 13.44 -20.08 7.90
CA MET A 282 14.19 -19.06 8.64
C MET A 282 13.27 -18.05 9.34
N LEU A 283 12.15 -17.67 8.71
CA LEU A 283 11.16 -16.80 9.36
C LEU A 283 10.50 -17.50 10.55
N TYR A 284 10.21 -18.79 10.43
CA TYR A 284 9.56 -19.57 11.48
C TYR A 284 10.49 -19.80 12.69
N GLU A 285 11.78 -20.04 12.45
CA GLU A 285 12.80 -20.07 13.50
C GLU A 285 12.93 -18.71 14.20
N PHE A 286 12.88 -17.60 13.47
CA PHE A 286 13.01 -16.25 14.02
C PHE A 286 11.89 -15.86 14.99
N ILE A 287 10.68 -16.37 14.76
CA ILE A 287 9.51 -16.07 15.61
C ILE A 287 9.34 -17.03 16.78
N ASP A 288 10.05 -18.16 16.78
CA ASP A 288 9.96 -19.17 17.82
C ASP A 288 10.44 -18.62 19.17
N ASP A 289 9.56 -18.67 20.18
CA ASP A 289 9.77 -18.21 21.55
C ASP A 289 10.37 -16.79 21.69
N ASN A 290 10.14 -15.93 20.69
CA ASN A 290 10.75 -14.60 20.64
C ASN A 290 9.94 -13.59 21.48
N PRO A 291 10.50 -13.04 22.60
CA PRO A 291 9.77 -12.16 23.50
C PRO A 291 9.36 -10.82 22.87
N SER A 292 9.96 -10.44 21.74
CA SER A 292 9.65 -9.19 21.05
C SER A 292 8.49 -9.32 20.05
N ILE A 293 7.95 -10.53 19.85
CA ILE A 293 6.96 -10.83 18.82
C ILE A 293 5.71 -11.39 19.47
N GLU A 294 4.54 -10.90 19.06
CA GLU A 294 3.25 -11.39 19.54
C GLU A 294 2.26 -11.55 18.39
N PHE A 295 1.61 -12.72 18.33
CA PHE A 295 0.52 -12.95 17.41
C PHE A 295 -0.83 -12.82 18.11
N HIS A 296 -1.80 -12.22 17.42
CA HIS A 296 -3.13 -11.94 17.95
C HIS A 296 -4.22 -12.32 16.92
N PRO A 297 -5.45 -12.66 17.38
CA PRO A 297 -6.56 -13.00 16.48
C PRO A 297 -7.00 -11.83 15.58
N SER A 298 -7.73 -12.14 14.51
CA SER A 298 -8.11 -11.15 13.50
C SER A 298 -9.10 -10.08 14.00
N ASP A 299 -9.91 -10.37 15.03
CA ASP A 299 -10.78 -9.39 15.69
C ASP A 299 -9.99 -8.34 16.50
N TYR A 300 -8.69 -8.54 16.68
CA TYR A 300 -7.74 -7.58 17.21
C TYR A 300 -6.90 -6.94 16.10
N ILE A 301 -6.22 -7.75 15.29
CA ILE A 301 -5.28 -7.28 14.26
C ILE A 301 -5.97 -6.43 13.20
N ASN A 302 -7.13 -6.88 12.72
CA ASN A 302 -7.87 -6.24 11.63
C ASN A 302 -8.97 -5.30 12.15
N ASN A 303 -9.03 -4.99 13.44
CA ASN A 303 -10.03 -4.06 13.93
C ASN A 303 -9.61 -2.61 13.65
N PRO A 304 -10.35 -1.84 12.84
CA PRO A 304 -9.98 -0.46 12.48
C PRO A 304 -9.77 0.45 13.69
N THR A 305 -10.53 0.23 14.78
CA THR A 305 -10.39 1.01 16.02
C THR A 305 -9.08 0.72 16.75
N ILE A 306 -8.53 -0.50 16.65
CA ILE A 306 -7.23 -0.87 17.21
C ILE A 306 -6.11 -0.38 16.31
N ILE A 307 -6.25 -0.56 14.99
CA ILE A 307 -5.29 -0.09 14.00
C ILE A 307 -5.08 1.43 14.13
N GLY A 308 -6.17 2.19 14.24
CA GLY A 308 -6.15 3.65 14.39
C GLY A 308 -5.46 4.19 15.66
N ARG A 309 -5.16 3.33 16.64
CA ARG A 309 -4.40 3.74 17.84
C ARG A 309 -2.89 3.83 17.61
N HIS A 310 -2.39 3.24 16.54
CA HIS A 310 -0.97 3.25 16.23
C HIS A 310 -0.57 4.61 15.67
N ASN A 311 0.63 5.07 16.04
CA ASN A 311 1.22 6.30 15.54
C ASN A 311 1.62 6.14 14.07
N GLN A 312 1.21 7.10 13.23
CA GLN A 312 1.57 7.14 11.81
C GLN A 312 1.38 5.79 11.13
N MET A 313 0.18 5.22 11.25
CA MET A 313 -0.12 3.91 10.67
C MET A 313 -0.09 4.02 9.15
N VAL A 314 0.87 3.36 8.51
CA VAL A 314 1.00 3.27 7.05
C VAL A 314 0.66 1.87 6.57
N THR A 315 -0.34 1.75 5.72
CA THR A 315 -0.77 0.47 5.16
C THR A 315 -0.40 0.41 3.69
N LEU A 316 0.32 -0.64 3.31
CA LEU A 316 0.77 -0.91 1.95
C LEU A 316 -0.01 -2.11 1.41
N ASN A 317 -0.96 -1.85 0.51
CA ASN A 317 -1.81 -2.88 -0.07
C ASN A 317 -1.83 -2.80 -1.60
N THR A 318 -1.94 -3.95 -2.27
CA THR A 318 -1.99 -4.02 -3.73
C THR A 318 -3.43 -4.16 -4.23
N GLY A 319 -3.81 -3.32 -5.19
CA GLY A 319 -5.08 -3.42 -5.93
C GLY A 319 -4.89 -4.13 -7.28
N MET A 320 -5.98 -4.67 -7.83
CA MET A 320 -5.99 -5.28 -9.16
C MET A 320 -6.27 -4.24 -10.25
N ALA A 321 -7.24 -3.35 -10.00
CA ALA A 321 -7.63 -2.27 -10.88
C ALA A 321 -8.29 -1.13 -10.07
N ILE A 322 -8.24 0.08 -10.61
CA ILE A 322 -8.90 1.26 -10.05
C ILE A 322 -9.65 2.01 -11.15
N ASP A 323 -10.89 2.43 -10.88
CA ASP A 323 -11.63 3.27 -11.83
C ASP A 323 -11.30 4.76 -11.68
N LEU A 324 -11.67 5.59 -12.66
CA LEU A 324 -11.38 7.04 -12.64
C LEU A 324 -12.08 7.81 -11.51
N THR A 325 -13.05 7.20 -10.83
CA THR A 325 -13.68 7.77 -9.62
C THR A 325 -12.93 7.39 -8.34
N GLY A 326 -12.01 6.42 -8.43
CA GLY A 326 -11.18 5.93 -7.35
C GLY A 326 -11.71 4.69 -6.65
N GLN A 327 -12.66 3.94 -7.22
CA GLN A 327 -13.06 2.64 -6.65
C GLN A 327 -12.03 1.58 -6.99
N VAL A 328 -11.68 0.72 -6.03
CA VAL A 328 -10.63 -0.28 -6.22
C VAL A 328 -11.21 -1.69 -6.18
N ALA A 329 -10.91 -2.45 -7.22
CA ALA A 329 -11.06 -3.89 -7.24
C ALA A 329 -9.76 -4.53 -6.78
N ALA A 330 -9.87 -5.59 -5.98
CA ALA A 330 -8.73 -6.37 -5.53
C ALA A 330 -9.03 -7.87 -5.68
N ASP A 331 -7.99 -8.64 -5.95
CA ASP A 331 -8.05 -10.10 -6.06
C ASP A 331 -6.69 -10.68 -5.66
N ALA A 332 -6.67 -11.96 -5.33
CA ALA A 332 -5.49 -12.68 -4.91
C ALA A 332 -4.41 -12.72 -5.99
N LEU A 333 -3.14 -12.63 -5.65
CA LEU A 333 -2.08 -12.67 -6.66
C LEU A 333 -1.74 -14.13 -7.04
N PRO A 334 -1.43 -14.44 -8.31
CA PRO A 334 -1.17 -15.81 -8.75
C PRO A 334 0.01 -16.52 -8.07
N LEU A 335 0.93 -15.76 -7.49
CA LEU A 335 2.24 -16.21 -6.99
C LEU A 335 2.31 -16.41 -5.47
N ASN A 336 1.45 -15.74 -4.69
CA ASN A 336 1.55 -15.76 -3.22
C ASN A 336 0.56 -16.72 -2.55
N ASN A 337 -0.28 -17.42 -3.31
CA ASN A 337 -1.33 -18.39 -2.88
C ASN A 337 -2.29 -17.92 -1.78
N TYR A 338 -2.07 -16.77 -1.17
CA TYR A 338 -2.79 -16.22 -0.04
C TYR A 338 -3.27 -14.84 -0.42
N THR A 339 -4.53 -14.57 -0.11
CA THR A 339 -5.16 -13.45 -0.78
C THR A 339 -4.95 -12.13 -0.04
N GLY A 340 -4.88 -12.13 1.29
CA GLY A 340 -4.78 -10.90 2.10
C GLY A 340 -5.92 -9.89 1.89
N ILE A 341 -6.88 -10.19 0.99
CA ILE A 341 -7.88 -9.23 0.51
C ILE A 341 -8.92 -8.95 1.59
N ASN A 342 -9.26 -9.95 2.41
CA ASN A 342 -10.27 -9.82 3.47
C ASN A 342 -9.91 -8.75 4.52
N GLY A 343 -8.62 -8.44 4.71
CA GLY A 343 -8.18 -7.41 5.65
C GLY A 343 -7.90 -6.05 5.03
N LEU A 344 -7.99 -5.93 3.70
CA LEU A 344 -7.56 -4.72 2.98
C LEU A 344 -8.36 -3.50 3.43
N LEU A 345 -9.71 -3.59 3.41
CA LEU A 345 -10.57 -2.49 3.83
C LEU A 345 -10.46 -2.16 5.33
N ASP A 346 -10.26 -3.19 6.17
CA ASP A 346 -10.05 -3.05 7.60
C ASP A 346 -8.82 -2.16 7.89
N PHE A 347 -7.69 -2.44 7.22
CA PHE A 347 -6.46 -1.66 7.32
C PHE A 347 -6.57 -0.27 6.69
N THR A 348 -7.22 -0.14 5.52
CA THR A 348 -7.46 1.16 4.90
C THR A 348 -8.21 2.11 5.84
N ARG A 349 -9.28 1.64 6.48
CA ARG A 349 -10.04 2.44 7.45
C ARG A 349 -9.25 2.69 8.73
N GLY A 350 -8.54 1.69 9.22
CA GLY A 350 -7.69 1.82 10.40
C GLY A 350 -6.59 2.87 10.23
N ALA A 351 -5.95 2.91 9.06
CA ALA A 351 -4.95 3.93 8.74
C ALA A 351 -5.56 5.33 8.70
N ALA A 352 -6.75 5.49 8.11
CA ALA A 352 -7.45 6.77 8.09
C ALA A 352 -7.85 7.28 9.49
N MET A 353 -8.05 6.36 10.45
CA MET A 353 -8.32 6.69 11.85
C MET A 353 -7.05 7.02 12.66
N SER A 354 -5.87 6.67 12.14
CA SER A 354 -4.59 6.91 12.81
C SER A 354 -4.14 8.36 12.68
N PRO A 355 -3.60 8.99 13.73
CA PRO A 355 -2.97 10.30 13.63
C PRO A 355 -1.83 10.27 12.60
N LYS A 356 -1.96 11.08 11.54
CA LYS A 356 -1.03 11.13 10.40
C LYS A 356 -0.89 9.77 9.67
N GLY A 357 -1.89 8.91 9.78
CA GLY A 357 -1.93 7.63 9.10
C GLY A 357 -2.15 7.77 7.59
N LYS A 358 -1.66 6.79 6.83
CA LYS A 358 -1.69 6.80 5.37
C LYS A 358 -2.06 5.43 4.83
N SER A 359 -3.16 5.36 4.10
CA SER A 359 -3.49 4.18 3.29
C SER A 359 -2.96 4.34 1.87
N ILE A 360 -2.00 3.50 1.49
CA ILE A 360 -1.36 3.53 0.17
C ILE A 360 -1.76 2.27 -0.61
N LEU A 361 -2.49 2.48 -1.69
CA LEU A 361 -2.88 1.44 -2.64
C LEU A 361 -1.92 1.44 -3.83
N MET A 362 -1.38 0.27 -4.14
CA MET A 362 -0.37 0.08 -5.17
C MET A 362 -0.91 -0.77 -6.30
N LEU A 363 -0.56 -0.45 -7.53
CA LEU A 363 -0.83 -1.27 -8.70
C LEU A 363 0.18 -0.94 -9.79
N THR A 364 0.53 -1.92 -10.62
CA THR A 364 1.17 -1.60 -11.90
C THR A 364 0.17 -0.84 -12.77
N SER A 365 0.63 0.05 -13.63
CA SER A 365 -0.27 0.83 -14.49
C SER A 365 -0.94 -0.02 -15.59
N THR A 366 -0.34 -1.17 -15.92
CA THR A 366 -0.82 -2.16 -16.91
C THR A 366 -0.86 -3.57 -16.33
N THR A 367 -1.57 -4.46 -17.01
CA THR A 367 -1.49 -5.91 -16.78
C THR A 367 -0.14 -6.47 -17.17
N ASP A 368 0.18 -7.68 -16.71
CA ASP A 368 1.52 -8.29 -16.85
C ASP A 368 1.97 -8.45 -18.32
N ASN A 369 1.02 -8.46 -19.27
CA ASN A 369 1.29 -8.50 -20.71
C ASN A 369 1.46 -7.10 -21.36
N GLY A 370 1.33 -6.02 -20.59
CA GLY A 370 1.36 -4.62 -21.04
C GLY A 370 0.17 -4.17 -21.91
N LYS A 371 -0.79 -5.05 -22.20
CA LYS A 371 -1.81 -4.81 -23.25
C LYS A 371 -3.05 -4.06 -22.75
N THR A 372 -3.33 -4.10 -21.45
CA THR A 372 -4.51 -3.44 -20.88
C THR A 372 -4.12 -2.62 -19.66
N SER A 373 -4.72 -1.46 -19.47
CA SER A 373 -4.51 -0.63 -18.29
C SER A 373 -5.22 -1.20 -17.06
N ARG A 374 -4.61 -1.03 -15.89
CA ARG A 374 -5.25 -1.29 -14.58
C ARG A 374 -5.93 -0.03 -14.00
N ILE A 375 -5.70 1.13 -14.61
CA ILE A 375 -6.54 2.32 -14.39
C ILE A 375 -7.60 2.29 -15.49
N ILE A 376 -8.86 2.13 -15.11
CA ILE A 376 -9.96 1.89 -16.05
C ILE A 376 -11.00 3.01 -15.95
N PRO A 377 -11.84 3.23 -16.98
CA PRO A 377 -12.85 4.28 -16.94
C PRO A 377 -13.88 4.06 -15.84
N HIS A 378 -14.43 2.85 -15.79
CA HIS A 378 -15.54 2.47 -14.93
C HIS A 378 -15.41 1.01 -14.50
N MET A 379 -15.76 0.74 -13.24
CA MET A 379 -15.73 -0.60 -12.65
C MET A 379 -16.98 -1.41 -13.03
N SER A 380 -16.97 -2.07 -14.20
CA SER A 380 -18.11 -2.86 -14.70
C SER A 380 -18.02 -4.35 -14.35
N ASP A 381 -16.83 -4.93 -14.46
CA ASP A 381 -16.63 -6.40 -14.45
C ASP A 381 -16.11 -6.94 -13.12
N PHE A 382 -15.86 -6.07 -12.13
CA PHE A 382 -15.21 -6.41 -10.89
C PHE A 382 -15.99 -5.93 -9.67
N ALA A 383 -15.92 -6.71 -8.58
CA ALA A 383 -16.42 -6.28 -7.29
C ALA A 383 -15.52 -5.19 -6.70
N VAL A 384 -16.15 -4.13 -6.20
CA VAL A 384 -15.47 -3.05 -5.48
C VAL A 384 -15.13 -3.54 -4.07
N VAL A 385 -13.83 -3.57 -3.75
CA VAL A 385 -13.31 -3.97 -2.43
C VAL A 385 -13.05 -2.75 -1.57
N VAL A 386 -12.48 -1.68 -2.16
CA VAL A 386 -12.33 -0.38 -1.50
C VAL A 386 -13.24 0.62 -2.19
N PRO A 387 -14.30 1.08 -1.51
CA PRO A 387 -15.14 2.15 -2.01
C PRO A 387 -14.32 3.42 -2.22
N ARG A 388 -14.68 4.23 -3.23
CA ARG A 388 -13.96 5.48 -3.57
C ARG A 388 -13.80 6.45 -2.39
N GLY A 389 -14.72 6.42 -1.43
CA GLY A 389 -14.68 7.28 -0.23
C GLY A 389 -13.59 6.89 0.77
N ASP A 390 -13.13 5.63 0.75
CA ASP A 390 -12.08 5.12 1.64
C ASP A 390 -10.67 5.24 1.00
N VAL A 391 -10.56 5.60 -0.28
CA VAL A 391 -9.26 5.70 -0.99
C VAL A 391 -8.54 7.02 -0.71
N GLN A 392 -7.28 6.90 -0.27
CA GLN A 392 -6.38 8.01 0.01
C GLN A 392 -5.23 8.08 -1.01
N PHE A 393 -4.12 7.35 -0.83
CA PHE A 393 -3.00 7.37 -1.77
C PHE A 393 -3.07 6.23 -2.79
N VAL A 394 -2.73 6.54 -4.04
CA VAL A 394 -2.63 5.56 -5.14
C VAL A 394 -1.28 5.72 -5.82
N ALA A 395 -0.55 4.61 -5.98
CA ALA A 395 0.79 4.59 -6.54
C ALA A 395 0.89 3.59 -7.71
N THR A 396 1.52 4.04 -8.80
CA THR A 396 2.00 3.21 -9.91
C THR A 396 3.47 3.52 -10.17
N GLU A 397 4.08 2.84 -11.14
CA GLU A 397 5.45 3.14 -11.58
C GLU A 397 5.61 4.57 -12.13
N TYR A 398 4.50 5.26 -12.48
CA TYR A 398 4.50 6.63 -12.99
C TYR A 398 4.32 7.71 -11.91
N GLY A 399 4.07 7.32 -10.65
CA GLY A 399 4.04 8.25 -9.53
C GLY A 399 2.97 7.94 -8.48
N VAL A 400 2.77 8.90 -7.57
CA VAL A 400 1.77 8.79 -6.48
C VAL A 400 0.86 10.01 -6.46
N VAL A 401 -0.44 9.74 -6.28
CA VAL A 401 -1.46 10.76 -6.09
C VAL A 401 -2.23 10.52 -4.79
N ASN A 402 -2.69 11.62 -4.18
CA ASN A 402 -3.62 11.58 -3.06
C ASN A 402 -5.01 11.93 -3.59
N LEU A 403 -6.00 11.08 -3.38
CA LEU A 403 -7.39 11.27 -3.80
C LEU A 403 -8.29 11.79 -2.67
N PHE A 404 -7.76 11.93 -1.45
CA PHE A 404 -8.52 12.43 -0.32
C PHE A 404 -8.91 13.90 -0.53
N GLY A 405 -10.20 14.22 -0.33
CA GLY A 405 -10.76 15.55 -0.55
C GLY A 405 -10.92 15.98 -2.01
N LYS A 406 -10.49 15.16 -2.99
CA LYS A 406 -10.58 15.51 -4.42
C LYS A 406 -11.97 15.24 -5.01
N THR A 407 -12.42 16.16 -5.86
CA THR A 407 -13.60 16.01 -6.73
C THR A 407 -13.41 14.89 -7.75
N LEU A 408 -14.49 14.43 -8.38
CA LEU A 408 -14.41 13.39 -9.42
C LEU A 408 -13.51 13.79 -10.59
N GLN A 409 -13.55 15.07 -10.99
CA GLN A 409 -12.68 15.60 -12.04
C GLN A 409 -11.20 15.56 -11.63
N GLU A 410 -10.88 16.01 -10.41
CA GLU A 410 -9.51 15.99 -9.91
C GLU A 410 -9.00 14.56 -9.72
N ARG A 411 -9.87 13.63 -9.32
CA ARG A 411 -9.53 12.19 -9.22
C ARG A 411 -9.23 11.58 -10.57
N ALA A 412 -10.08 11.82 -11.57
CA ALA A 412 -9.86 11.34 -12.93
C ALA A 412 -8.51 11.85 -13.48
N MET A 413 -8.25 13.16 -13.36
CA MET A 413 -6.97 13.75 -13.78
C MET A 413 -5.77 13.20 -13.01
N ALA A 414 -5.90 13.02 -11.68
CA ALA A 414 -4.86 12.42 -10.86
C ALA A 414 -4.52 11.01 -11.32
N LEU A 415 -5.52 10.15 -11.49
CA LEU A 415 -5.34 8.77 -11.89
C LEU A 415 -4.78 8.65 -13.31
N ILE A 416 -5.28 9.44 -14.26
CA ILE A 416 -4.73 9.48 -15.63
C ILE A 416 -3.25 9.87 -15.60
N SER A 417 -2.84 10.82 -14.75
CA SER A 417 -1.44 11.26 -14.66
C SER A 417 -0.47 10.16 -14.20
N ILE A 418 -0.96 9.13 -13.50
CA ILE A 418 -0.18 7.96 -13.08
C ILE A 418 -0.55 6.69 -13.87
N ALA A 419 -1.33 6.82 -14.94
CA ALA A 419 -1.54 5.74 -15.90
C ALA A 419 -0.35 5.61 -16.86
N HIS A 420 -0.27 4.46 -17.53
CA HIS A 420 0.72 4.25 -18.58
C HIS A 420 0.48 5.22 -19.75
N PRO A 421 1.50 5.92 -20.27
CA PRO A 421 1.34 6.95 -21.31
C PRO A 421 0.48 6.52 -22.49
N ALA A 422 0.64 5.28 -22.97
CA ALA A 422 -0.13 4.70 -24.07
C ALA A 422 -1.66 4.65 -23.87
N PHE A 423 -2.15 4.76 -22.62
CA PHE A 423 -3.59 4.71 -22.32
C PHE A 423 -4.15 6.05 -21.81
N ARG A 424 -3.32 7.07 -21.59
CA ARG A 424 -3.75 8.33 -20.98
C ARG A 424 -4.75 9.09 -21.86
N GLU A 425 -4.50 9.13 -23.16
CA GLU A 425 -5.40 9.76 -24.14
C GLU A 425 -6.79 9.10 -24.12
N GLY A 426 -6.83 7.76 -24.26
CA GLY A 426 -8.09 7.01 -24.24
C GLY A 426 -8.87 7.20 -22.94
N LEU A 427 -8.18 7.15 -21.79
CA LEU A 427 -8.80 7.38 -20.48
C LEU A 427 -9.34 8.81 -20.33
N PHE A 428 -8.64 9.81 -20.86
CA PHE A 428 -9.09 11.20 -20.84
C PHE A 428 -10.36 11.40 -21.68
N LEU A 429 -10.39 10.85 -22.90
CA LEU A 429 -11.57 10.92 -23.77
C LEU A 429 -12.78 10.23 -23.12
N GLN A 430 -12.58 9.02 -22.57
CA GLN A 430 -13.63 8.27 -21.87
C GLN A 430 -14.12 9.00 -20.62
N ALA A 431 -13.23 9.69 -19.89
CA ALA A 431 -13.63 10.53 -18.76
C ALA A 431 -14.50 11.72 -19.18
N GLY A 432 -14.22 12.32 -20.35
CA GLY A 432 -15.06 13.35 -20.96
C GLY A 432 -16.43 12.82 -21.35
N GLU A 433 -16.50 11.66 -21.99
CA GLU A 433 -17.76 10.98 -22.35
C GLU A 433 -18.61 10.64 -21.11
N MET A 434 -17.98 10.27 -20.01
CA MET A 434 -18.62 10.00 -18.72
C MET A 434 -19.03 11.26 -17.95
N GLY A 435 -18.68 12.45 -18.44
CA GLY A 435 -18.93 13.72 -17.74
C GLY A 435 -18.09 13.93 -16.48
N LEU A 436 -16.97 13.21 -16.34
CA LEU A 436 -16.04 13.39 -15.22
C LEU A 436 -15.10 14.59 -15.42
N ILE A 437 -14.82 14.94 -16.67
CA ILE A 437 -13.95 16.07 -17.05
C ILE A 437 -14.76 17.03 -17.93
N SER A 438 -14.58 18.34 -17.73
CA SER A 438 -15.22 19.36 -18.56
C SER A 438 -14.76 19.30 -20.02
N GLN A 439 -15.69 19.53 -20.95
CA GLN A 439 -15.40 19.53 -22.40
C GLN A 439 -14.42 20.63 -22.83
N GLU A 440 -14.28 21.68 -22.02
CA GLU A 440 -13.35 22.80 -22.25
C GLU A 440 -11.88 22.40 -22.04
N ARG A 441 -11.61 21.28 -21.35
CA ARG A 441 -10.22 20.81 -21.17
C ARG A 441 -9.73 20.09 -22.41
N THR A 442 -8.63 20.60 -22.96
CA THR A 442 -7.92 19.99 -24.09
C THR A 442 -6.86 19.00 -23.62
N LEU A 443 -6.69 17.95 -24.42
CA LEU A 443 -5.57 17.03 -24.32
C LEU A 443 -4.29 17.82 -24.64
N THR A 444 -3.36 17.90 -23.69
CA THR A 444 -2.09 18.62 -23.87
C THR A 444 -0.91 17.65 -23.77
N GLU A 445 0.23 18.00 -24.38
CA GLU A 445 1.47 17.21 -24.31
C GLU A 445 1.87 16.88 -22.86
N SER A 446 1.48 17.74 -21.91
CA SER A 446 1.64 17.55 -20.47
C SER A 446 1.09 16.24 -19.91
N LEU A 447 0.02 15.71 -20.52
CA LEU A 447 -0.56 14.43 -20.11
C LEU A 447 0.38 13.26 -20.38
N PHE A 448 1.38 13.38 -21.26
CA PHE A 448 2.32 12.30 -21.57
C PHE A 448 3.65 12.40 -20.82
N GLY A 449 3.88 13.51 -20.10
CA GLY A 449 5.08 13.72 -19.29
C GLY A 449 5.26 12.65 -18.21
N VAL A 450 6.49 12.19 -18.02
CA VAL A 450 6.87 11.30 -16.91
C VAL A 450 7.34 12.16 -15.75
N TYR A 451 6.66 12.04 -14.60
CA TYR A 451 6.92 12.87 -13.43
C TYR A 451 8.37 12.71 -12.92
N PRO A 452 9.20 13.78 -12.89
CA PRO A 452 10.63 13.67 -12.56
C PRO A 452 10.86 13.63 -11.05
N VAL A 453 10.63 12.46 -10.47
CA VAL A 453 10.71 12.20 -9.01
C VAL A 453 12.08 12.51 -8.40
N TRP A 454 13.14 12.47 -9.18
CA TRP A 454 14.50 12.82 -8.74
C TRP A 454 14.67 14.32 -8.43
N LEU A 455 13.75 15.19 -8.87
CA LEU A 455 13.75 16.62 -8.53
C LEU A 455 13.10 16.92 -7.17
N GLU A 456 12.34 16.00 -6.59
CA GLU A 456 11.71 16.24 -5.29
C GLU A 456 12.73 16.32 -4.17
N GLU A 457 12.49 17.21 -3.21
CA GLU A 457 13.34 17.37 -2.04
C GLU A 457 12.52 17.94 -0.87
N ILE A 458 12.79 17.48 0.34
CA ILE A 458 12.18 18.03 1.54
C ILE A 458 13.27 18.72 2.36
N ARG A 459 13.04 19.98 2.73
CA ARG A 459 13.90 20.74 3.64
C ARG A 459 13.10 21.25 4.82
N GLU A 460 13.79 21.49 5.93
CA GLU A 460 13.19 22.09 7.11
C GLU A 460 13.59 23.57 7.22
N TYR A 461 12.60 24.42 7.47
CA TYR A 461 12.77 25.86 7.68
C TYR A 461 12.05 26.26 8.96
N SER A 462 12.81 26.59 10.00
CA SER A 462 12.24 27.02 11.31
C SER A 462 11.19 26.04 11.86
N GLY A 463 11.46 24.73 11.80
CA GLY A 463 10.52 23.69 12.24
C GLY A 463 9.41 23.33 11.24
N VAL A 464 9.32 24.03 10.11
CA VAL A 464 8.33 23.77 9.06
C VAL A 464 8.97 22.97 7.93
N ARG A 465 8.39 21.81 7.61
CA ARG A 465 8.79 21.02 6.44
C ARG A 465 8.25 21.67 5.16
N VAL A 466 9.17 21.96 4.24
CA VAL A 466 8.88 22.46 2.89
C VAL A 466 9.25 21.38 1.88
N THR A 467 8.29 20.98 1.08
CA THR A 467 8.47 20.04 -0.03
C THR A 467 8.66 20.83 -1.31
N PHE A 468 9.81 20.66 -1.95
CA PHE A 468 10.08 21.12 -3.30
C PHE A 468 9.76 19.98 -4.26
N ARG A 469 8.88 20.20 -5.22
CA ARG A 469 8.48 19.16 -6.18
C ARG A 469 8.04 19.75 -7.51
N PRO A 470 8.23 19.04 -8.63
CA PRO A 470 7.55 19.37 -9.88
C PRO A 470 6.03 19.43 -9.67
N VAL A 471 5.37 20.32 -10.41
CA VAL A 471 3.92 20.49 -10.43
C VAL A 471 3.26 19.24 -11.00
N LYS A 472 2.10 18.89 -10.47
CA LYS A 472 1.21 17.83 -10.97
C LYS A 472 0.02 18.49 -11.67
N PRO A 473 -0.65 17.80 -12.63
CA PRO A 473 -1.86 18.31 -13.29
C PRO A 473 -3.03 18.64 -12.34
N THR A 474 -2.93 18.26 -11.06
CA THR A 474 -3.92 18.53 -10.01
C THR A 474 -3.58 19.71 -9.10
N ASP A 475 -2.48 20.43 -9.34
CA ASP A 475 -2.07 21.59 -8.51
C ASP A 475 -2.70 22.92 -8.96
N ILE A 476 -3.66 22.89 -9.88
CA ILE A 476 -4.32 24.09 -10.45
C ILE A 476 -4.82 25.02 -9.34
N ARG A 477 -5.57 24.46 -8.38
CA ARG A 477 -6.18 25.24 -7.30
C ARG A 477 -5.12 25.78 -6.31
N PRO A 478 -4.17 24.97 -5.80
CA PRO A 478 -3.08 25.48 -4.97
C PRO A 478 -2.26 26.61 -5.63
N ILE A 479 -2.02 26.52 -6.94
CA ILE A 479 -1.30 27.57 -7.70
C ILE A 479 -2.15 28.84 -7.81
N GLN A 480 -3.46 28.72 -8.08
CA GLN A 480 -4.37 29.87 -8.05
C GLN A 480 -4.36 30.56 -6.68
N GLU A 481 -4.50 29.79 -5.60
CA GLU A 481 -4.51 30.31 -4.24
C GLU A 481 -3.19 31.00 -3.87
N HIS A 482 -2.06 30.48 -4.36
CA HIS A 482 -0.77 31.15 -4.22
C HIS A 482 -0.84 32.59 -4.76
N PHE A 483 -1.30 32.81 -6.00
CA PHE A 483 -1.39 34.15 -6.57
C PHE A 483 -2.46 35.04 -5.94
N TYR A 484 -3.62 34.48 -5.54
CA TYR A 484 -4.65 35.27 -4.85
C TYR A 484 -4.25 35.73 -3.45
N THR A 485 -3.22 35.13 -2.84
CA THR A 485 -2.69 35.53 -1.53
C THR A 485 -1.45 36.41 -1.61
N MET A 486 -0.98 36.74 -2.81
CA MET A 486 0.18 37.62 -3.01
C MET A 486 -0.21 39.10 -3.00
N ASP A 487 0.75 39.94 -2.60
CA ASP A 487 0.62 41.38 -2.71
C ASP A 487 0.61 41.83 -4.19
N ASP A 488 -0.18 42.85 -4.52
CA ASP A 488 -0.33 43.40 -5.89
C ASP A 488 1.01 43.72 -6.56
N LYS A 489 2.00 44.19 -5.77
CA LYS A 489 3.35 44.51 -6.26
C LYS A 489 4.07 43.27 -6.74
N ASP A 490 3.98 42.16 -6.01
CA ASP A 490 4.68 40.93 -6.36
C ASP A 490 4.00 40.26 -7.57
N VAL A 491 2.67 40.31 -7.65
CA VAL A 491 1.92 39.91 -8.86
C VAL A 491 2.37 40.74 -10.07
N ALA A 492 2.46 42.06 -9.92
CA ALA A 492 2.92 42.94 -11.00
C ALA A 492 4.35 42.62 -11.44
N THR A 493 5.25 42.24 -10.52
CA THR A 493 6.60 41.79 -10.90
C THR A 493 6.61 40.47 -11.65
N ARG A 494 5.66 39.56 -11.36
CA ARG A 494 5.58 38.23 -11.99
C ARG A 494 4.97 38.26 -13.39
N PHE A 495 3.94 39.08 -13.59
CA PHE A 495 3.16 39.12 -14.85
C PHE A 495 3.40 40.39 -15.66
N PHE A 496 4.30 41.27 -15.20
CA PHE A 496 4.58 42.60 -15.77
C PHE A 496 3.37 43.54 -15.85
N GLN A 497 2.28 43.19 -15.16
CA GLN A 497 1.05 43.96 -15.08
C GLN A 497 0.30 43.59 -13.79
N LEU A 498 -0.50 44.51 -13.27
CA LEU A 498 -1.43 44.19 -12.19
C LEU A 498 -2.48 43.20 -12.70
N ARG A 499 -2.69 42.13 -11.94
CA ARG A 499 -3.74 41.13 -12.17
C ARG A 499 -4.45 40.85 -10.86
N SER A 500 -5.77 40.91 -10.86
CA SER A 500 -6.62 40.56 -9.70
C SER A 500 -7.38 39.25 -9.90
N THR A 501 -7.32 38.67 -11.10
CA THR A 501 -8.02 37.44 -11.47
C THR A 501 -7.05 36.46 -12.09
N PHE A 502 -7.15 35.19 -11.69
CA PHE A 502 -6.30 34.11 -12.18
C PHE A 502 -7.17 32.91 -12.60
N TYR A 503 -7.80 33.01 -13.77
CA TYR A 503 -8.62 31.92 -14.32
C TYR A 503 -7.72 30.77 -14.81
N GLN A 504 -8.27 29.56 -14.95
CA GLN A 504 -7.47 28.36 -15.28
C GLN A 504 -6.65 28.53 -16.56
N GLU A 505 -7.24 29.06 -17.62
CA GLU A 505 -6.59 29.30 -18.91
C GLU A 505 -5.38 30.24 -18.81
N GLN A 506 -5.41 31.21 -17.89
CA GLN A 506 -4.34 32.19 -17.72
C GLN A 506 -3.12 31.62 -16.98
N LEU A 507 -3.28 30.47 -16.32
CA LEU A 507 -2.23 29.78 -15.58
C LEU A 507 -1.89 28.42 -16.22
N ALA A 508 -2.44 28.12 -17.41
CA ALA A 508 -2.31 26.82 -18.07
C ALA A 508 -0.84 26.37 -18.16
N ASP A 509 0.04 27.27 -18.57
CA ASP A 509 1.48 27.00 -18.75
C ASP A 509 2.18 26.55 -17.45
N MET A 510 1.66 26.94 -16.28
CA MET A 510 2.25 26.59 -14.98
C MET A 510 1.94 25.15 -14.55
N TYR A 511 0.84 24.55 -15.01
CA TYR A 511 0.41 23.21 -14.57
C TYR A 511 0.26 22.19 -15.71
N GLN A 512 0.15 22.63 -16.96
CA GLN A 512 0.20 21.79 -18.15
C GLN A 512 1.64 21.63 -18.61
N VAL A 513 2.45 21.00 -17.75
CA VAL A 513 3.88 20.80 -17.98
C VAL A 513 4.21 19.41 -18.51
N ASP A 514 5.02 19.34 -19.57
CA ASP A 514 5.56 18.09 -20.14
C ASP A 514 6.86 17.62 -19.45
N TYR A 515 7.39 18.46 -18.55
CA TYR A 515 8.65 18.30 -17.81
C TYR A 515 9.91 18.32 -18.68
N ILE A 516 9.79 18.65 -19.96
CA ILE A 516 10.87 18.75 -20.94
C ILE A 516 10.94 20.19 -21.45
N LYS A 517 9.99 20.61 -22.31
CA LYS A 517 9.93 21.94 -22.89
C LYS A 517 9.44 22.98 -21.90
N ASN A 518 8.57 22.59 -20.98
CA ASN A 518 8.12 23.43 -19.89
C ASN A 518 8.15 22.64 -18.57
N MET A 519 8.54 23.32 -17.51
CA MET A 519 8.72 22.71 -16.19
C MET A 519 8.36 23.72 -15.12
N THR A 520 7.49 23.32 -14.20
CA THR A 520 7.17 24.12 -13.02
C THR A 520 7.52 23.32 -11.79
N VAL A 521 8.23 23.96 -10.87
CA VAL A 521 8.58 23.43 -9.55
C VAL A 521 7.94 24.32 -8.50
N VAL A 522 7.20 23.70 -7.58
CA VAL A 522 6.60 24.37 -6.43
C VAL A 522 7.38 24.07 -5.16
N ALA A 523 7.42 25.05 -4.26
CA ALA A 523 7.66 24.81 -2.85
C ALA A 523 6.32 24.82 -2.14
N ALA A 524 6.04 23.79 -1.34
CA ALA A 524 4.75 23.63 -0.68
C ALA A 524 4.90 23.16 0.77
N THR A 525 3.94 23.54 1.61
CA THR A 525 3.87 23.19 3.03
C THR A 525 2.59 22.43 3.33
N GLY A 526 2.61 21.52 4.30
CA GLY A 526 1.45 20.70 4.66
C GLY A 526 1.59 19.24 4.20
N GLU A 527 0.46 18.55 4.13
CA GLU A 527 0.41 17.12 3.80
C GLU A 527 0.33 16.88 2.28
N GLY A 528 1.01 15.85 1.80
CA GLY A 528 1.11 15.53 0.37
C GLY A 528 -0.25 15.42 -0.32
N GLY A 529 -0.47 16.22 -1.38
CA GLY A 529 -1.71 16.32 -2.13
C GLY A 529 -2.76 17.29 -1.57
N LEU A 530 -2.50 17.88 -0.40
CA LEU A 530 -3.26 18.95 0.26
C LEU A 530 -2.32 20.10 0.66
N GLU A 531 -1.19 20.26 -0.03
CA GLU A 531 -0.20 21.26 0.35
C GLU A 531 -0.67 22.68 -0.01
N ARG A 532 -0.29 23.65 0.83
CA ARG A 532 -0.29 25.07 0.46
C ARG A 532 0.98 25.37 -0.33
N VAL A 533 0.83 25.78 -1.59
CA VAL A 533 1.93 26.29 -2.42
C VAL A 533 2.38 27.64 -1.87
N ILE A 534 3.67 27.74 -1.54
CA ILE A 534 4.29 28.95 -1.00
C ILE A 534 5.22 29.64 -2.01
N ALA A 535 5.67 28.92 -3.04
CA ALA A 535 6.43 29.48 -4.15
C ALA A 535 6.23 28.66 -5.42
N VAL A 536 6.29 29.32 -6.56
CA VAL A 536 6.23 28.73 -7.90
C VAL A 536 7.45 29.23 -8.67
N GLY A 537 8.19 28.34 -9.31
CA GLY A 537 9.14 28.74 -10.34
C GLY A 537 8.99 27.85 -11.55
N GLU A 538 9.07 28.44 -12.72
CA GLU A 538 8.92 27.72 -13.98
C GLU A 538 10.06 28.01 -14.94
N TYR A 539 10.24 27.11 -15.90
CA TYR A 539 10.94 27.41 -17.13
C TYR A 539 10.10 27.09 -18.36
N ASN A 540 10.30 27.85 -19.44
CA ASN A 540 9.77 27.59 -20.78
C ASN A 540 10.89 27.60 -21.81
N LEU A 541 10.92 26.63 -22.73
CA LEU A 541 11.91 26.54 -23.79
C LEU A 541 11.76 27.69 -24.79
N GLU A 542 12.86 28.39 -25.06
CA GLU A 542 13.04 29.27 -26.22
C GLU A 542 13.76 28.50 -27.34
N PRO A 543 13.03 27.96 -28.35
CA PRO A 543 13.62 27.02 -29.30
C PRO A 543 14.73 27.65 -30.16
N ALA A 544 14.61 28.95 -30.45
CA ALA A 544 15.57 29.68 -31.27
C ALA A 544 16.96 29.79 -30.63
N GLN A 545 17.03 29.80 -29.29
CA GLN A 545 18.28 29.96 -28.54
C GLN A 545 18.76 28.67 -27.87
N ASN A 546 17.94 27.61 -27.87
CA ASN A 546 18.17 26.39 -27.08
C ASN A 546 18.40 26.68 -25.58
N ARG A 547 17.69 27.69 -25.06
CA ARG A 547 17.72 28.12 -23.67
C ARG A 547 16.32 28.08 -23.07
N VAL A 548 16.24 28.11 -21.75
CA VAL A 548 14.95 28.18 -21.06
C VAL A 548 14.78 29.51 -20.36
N GLU A 549 13.65 30.17 -20.59
CA GLU A 549 13.21 31.36 -19.86
C GLU A 549 12.72 30.94 -18.48
N VAL A 550 13.13 31.62 -17.42
CA VAL A 550 12.65 31.37 -16.06
C VAL A 550 11.89 32.52 -15.42
N ALA A 551 10.88 32.15 -14.63
CA ALA A 551 10.10 33.09 -13.84
C ALA A 551 9.69 32.51 -12.48
N PHE A 552 9.51 33.37 -11.48
CA PHE A 552 9.34 32.98 -10.08
C PHE A 552 8.32 33.83 -9.33
N SER A 553 7.63 33.21 -8.38
CA SER A 553 6.84 33.88 -7.35
C SER A 553 7.08 33.21 -6.00
N VAL A 554 7.15 34.02 -4.94
CA VAL A 554 7.34 33.55 -3.55
C VAL A 554 6.41 34.36 -2.66
N SER A 555 5.64 33.67 -1.82
CA SER A 555 4.73 34.30 -0.86
C SER A 555 5.52 35.18 0.10
N THR A 556 4.98 36.35 0.48
CA THR A 556 5.67 37.39 1.26
C THR A 556 6.37 36.84 2.51
N ASP A 557 5.68 35.98 3.30
CA ASP A 557 6.20 35.36 4.52
C ASP A 557 7.40 34.40 4.31
N TRP A 558 7.66 34.02 3.05
CA TRP A 558 8.71 33.07 2.65
C TRP A 558 9.83 33.72 1.83
N GLN A 559 9.70 35.01 1.51
CA GLN A 559 10.75 35.77 0.84
C GLN A 559 12.00 35.89 1.74
N GLY A 560 13.17 36.01 1.11
CA GLY A 560 14.45 36.10 1.82
C GLY A 560 14.96 34.79 2.45
N LYS A 561 14.15 33.73 2.54
CA LYS A 561 14.53 32.42 3.15
C LYS A 561 15.25 31.47 2.19
N GLY A 562 15.60 31.93 0.99
CA GLY A 562 16.31 31.12 -0.02
C GLY A 562 15.45 30.13 -0.81
N ILE A 563 14.11 30.14 -0.64
CA ILE A 563 13.18 29.22 -1.33
C ILE A 563 13.35 29.27 -2.85
N ALA A 564 13.33 30.46 -3.45
CA ALA A 564 13.49 30.61 -4.90
C ALA A 564 14.84 30.12 -5.43
N HIS A 565 15.90 30.16 -4.61
CA HIS A 565 17.20 29.65 -5.02
C HIS A 565 17.18 28.12 -5.16
N VAL A 566 16.53 27.42 -4.23
CA VAL A 566 16.34 25.96 -4.34
C VAL A 566 15.56 25.60 -5.60
N ILE A 567 14.49 26.34 -5.89
CA ILE A 567 13.70 26.15 -7.11
C ILE A 567 14.55 26.42 -8.36
N LEU A 568 15.29 27.53 -8.41
CA LEU A 568 16.17 27.87 -9.53
C LEU A 568 17.22 26.78 -9.79
N THR A 569 17.86 26.24 -8.75
CA THR A 569 18.82 25.14 -8.90
C THR A 569 18.15 23.88 -9.47
N LYS A 570 16.93 23.56 -9.06
CA LYS A 570 16.17 22.42 -9.59
C LYS A 570 15.77 22.61 -11.06
N LEU A 571 15.32 23.81 -11.42
CA LEU A 571 15.03 24.15 -12.82
C LEU A 571 16.29 24.05 -13.68
N ALA A 572 17.44 24.52 -13.20
CA ALA A 572 18.72 24.36 -13.89
C ALA A 572 19.10 22.88 -14.05
N GLN A 573 18.92 22.06 -13.02
CA GLN A 573 19.14 20.61 -13.09
C GLN A 573 18.24 19.94 -14.14
N GLY A 574 16.95 20.29 -14.15
CA GLY A 574 15.99 19.82 -15.16
C GLY A 574 16.38 20.27 -16.57
N ALA A 575 16.77 21.52 -16.76
CA ALA A 575 17.18 22.03 -18.06
C ALA A 575 18.45 21.33 -18.58
N MET A 576 19.45 21.13 -17.72
CA MET A 576 20.68 20.40 -18.05
C MET A 576 20.41 18.95 -18.42
N SER A 577 19.50 18.25 -17.71
CA SER A 577 19.18 16.85 -18.02
C SER A 577 18.53 16.67 -19.40
N HIS A 578 17.93 17.72 -19.95
CA HIS A 578 17.32 17.74 -21.28
C HIS A 578 18.23 18.34 -22.36
N GLY A 579 19.48 18.70 -22.03
CA GLY A 579 20.47 19.17 -22.99
C GLY A 579 20.30 20.62 -23.45
N TYR A 580 19.54 21.44 -22.71
CA TYR A 580 19.47 22.88 -22.99
C TYR A 580 20.80 23.55 -22.65
N SER A 581 21.18 24.58 -23.41
CA SER A 581 22.50 25.19 -23.30
C SER A 581 22.62 26.12 -22.09
N GLY A 582 21.51 26.73 -21.67
CA GLY A 582 21.51 27.75 -20.63
C GLY A 582 20.13 28.23 -20.21
N MET A 583 20.12 29.30 -19.42
CA MET A 583 18.90 29.92 -18.88
C MET A 583 18.89 31.42 -19.19
N VAL A 584 17.68 31.97 -19.33
CA VAL A 584 17.43 33.39 -19.47
C VAL A 584 16.34 33.85 -18.51
N ALA A 585 16.40 35.08 -18.04
CA ALA A 585 15.35 35.71 -17.25
C ALA A 585 15.16 37.15 -17.68
N TYR A 586 13.91 37.52 -17.95
CA TYR A 586 13.49 38.89 -18.19
C TYR A 586 13.03 39.49 -16.87
N THR A 587 13.56 40.66 -16.50
CA THR A 587 13.17 41.31 -15.25
C THR A 587 13.34 42.82 -15.34
N SER A 588 12.48 43.58 -14.64
CA SER A 588 12.68 45.02 -14.51
C SER A 588 14.03 45.33 -13.85
N HIS A 589 14.70 46.39 -14.30
CA HIS A 589 15.94 46.90 -13.70
C HIS A 589 15.80 47.24 -12.20
N ARG A 590 14.55 47.44 -11.72
CA ARG A 590 14.24 47.72 -10.31
C ARG A 590 14.09 46.45 -9.46
N ASN A 591 13.96 45.28 -10.07
CA ASN A 591 13.79 44.01 -9.35
C ASN A 591 15.14 43.46 -8.89
N ALA A 592 15.72 44.12 -7.88
CA ALA A 592 17.01 43.73 -7.32
C ALA A 592 16.98 42.32 -6.71
N ALA A 593 15.82 41.83 -6.30
CA ALA A 593 15.66 40.47 -5.78
C ALA A 593 15.89 39.42 -6.88
N MET A 594 15.26 39.56 -8.04
CA MET A 594 15.46 38.64 -9.18
C MET A 594 16.89 38.69 -9.71
N ILE A 595 17.48 39.88 -9.83
CA ILE A 595 18.88 40.03 -10.26
C ILE A 595 19.83 39.29 -9.30
N ARG A 596 19.64 39.45 -7.98
CA ARG A 596 20.43 38.72 -6.98
C ARG A 596 20.19 37.21 -7.02
N LEU A 597 18.95 36.78 -7.23
CA LEU A 597 18.58 35.37 -7.32
C LEU A 597 19.30 34.70 -8.51
N PHE A 598 19.19 35.28 -9.71
CA PHE A 598 19.84 34.75 -10.90
C PHE A 598 21.36 34.71 -10.74
N LYS A 599 21.95 35.74 -10.11
CA LYS A 599 23.38 35.83 -9.75
C LYS A 599 23.90 34.78 -8.76
N LYS A 600 23.04 33.94 -8.18
CA LYS A 600 23.46 32.81 -7.35
C LYS A 600 23.74 31.54 -8.15
N LEU A 601 23.44 31.51 -9.44
CA LEU A 601 23.83 30.39 -10.29
C LEU A 601 25.36 30.29 -10.38
N PRO A 602 25.93 29.08 -10.41
CA PRO A 602 27.39 28.88 -10.46
C PRO A 602 27.99 29.13 -11.87
N TYR A 603 27.28 29.90 -12.71
CA TYR A 603 27.61 30.13 -14.11
C TYR A 603 27.93 31.61 -14.35
N ALA A 604 28.69 31.91 -15.40
CA ALA A 604 28.95 33.27 -15.83
C ALA A 604 27.64 33.91 -16.34
N ILE A 605 27.31 35.09 -15.81
CA ILE A 605 26.04 35.76 -16.11
C ILE A 605 26.31 37.00 -16.95
N LYS A 606 25.64 37.07 -18.10
CA LYS A 606 25.60 38.22 -18.99
C LYS A 606 24.33 38.99 -18.68
N THR A 607 24.45 40.30 -18.52
CA THR A 607 23.30 41.22 -18.32
C THR A 607 23.25 42.17 -19.51
N ALA A 608 22.17 42.10 -20.27
CA ALA A 608 21.86 43.06 -21.34
C ALA A 608 20.64 43.90 -20.93
N LEU A 609 20.57 45.13 -21.41
CA LEU A 609 19.38 45.98 -21.33
C LEU A 609 18.69 45.92 -22.67
N GLU A 610 17.47 45.39 -22.70
CA GLU A 610 16.59 45.37 -23.87
C GLU A 610 15.34 46.16 -23.53
N GLU A 611 15.15 47.29 -24.22
CA GLU A 611 14.10 48.28 -23.93
C GLU A 611 14.09 48.69 -22.44
N ASP A 612 13.05 48.31 -21.70
CA ASP A 612 12.86 48.62 -20.27
C ASP A 612 13.22 47.45 -19.32
N PHE A 613 13.69 46.32 -19.86
CA PHE A 613 13.99 45.09 -19.12
C PHE A 613 15.48 44.75 -19.12
N PHE A 614 15.95 44.19 -18.01
CA PHE A 614 17.20 43.45 -17.98
C PHE A 614 16.97 42.01 -18.43
N VAL A 615 17.76 41.60 -19.42
CA VAL A 615 17.89 40.21 -19.85
C VAL A 615 19.12 39.64 -19.16
N LEU A 616 18.89 38.74 -18.21
CA LEU A 616 19.93 38.00 -17.51
C LEU A 616 20.07 36.64 -18.20
N SER A 617 21.26 36.28 -18.69
CA SER A 617 21.49 35.00 -19.34
C SER A 617 22.76 34.32 -18.84
N CYS A 618 22.77 32.99 -18.83
CA CYS A 618 23.95 32.18 -18.55
C CYS A 618 23.97 30.92 -19.43
N GLU A 619 25.17 30.44 -19.77
CA GLU A 619 25.39 29.13 -20.40
C GLU A 619 25.89 28.15 -19.35
N PHE A 620 25.38 26.91 -19.35
CA PHE A 620 25.79 25.90 -18.38
C PHE A 620 27.24 25.43 -18.56
N CYS A 621 27.84 25.68 -19.73
CA CYS A 621 29.26 25.41 -20.00
C CYS A 621 30.21 26.48 -19.45
N GLU A 622 29.74 27.71 -19.22
CA GLU A 622 30.55 28.83 -18.73
C GLU A 622 30.44 28.92 -17.21
N LYS A 623 31.35 28.28 -16.46
CA LYS A 623 31.37 28.39 -14.99
C LYS A 623 31.84 29.78 -14.55
N GLN A 624 31.30 30.25 -13.43
CA GLN A 624 31.76 31.49 -12.81
C GLN A 624 33.21 31.33 -12.33
N VAL A 625 34.08 32.27 -12.69
CA VAL A 625 35.46 32.32 -12.15
C VAL A 625 35.36 32.70 -10.68
N MET A 626 35.83 31.83 -9.79
CA MET A 626 35.81 32.05 -8.33
C MET A 626 36.67 33.22 -7.92
#